data_AF-A0AAU9FYM2-F1
#
_entry.id   AF-A0AAU9FYM2-F1
#
_cell.length_a   1.000
_cell.length_b   1.000
_cell.length_c   1.000
_cell.angle_alpha   90.00
_cell.angle_beta   90.00
_cell.angle_gamma   90.00
#
_symmetry.space_group_name_H-M   'P 1'
#
loop_
_entity.id
_entity.type
_entity.pdbx_description
1 polymer ?
#
loop_
_entity_poly.entity_id
_entity_poly.type
_entity_poly.pdbx_seq_one_letter_code
_entity_poly.pdbx_strand_id
1 'polypeptide(L)'
;MKKQILCVLRELGALSRSDILLVVVAKENLKHSKVEAISKIIDWSLEQGVQSGELQLDSTGMYSIGKELERKVSKETKRPAPAKATKKTTGKAETLQPLQPVKTKPGEKISKKVSKIPSKKNKLPINRTRRAMGKPKPMQKPTPKKRTQRKVKDEDDN
;
A
#
# COMPACT_ATOMS: atom_id res chain seq x y z
N MET A 1 2.66 -14.67 -4.32
CA MET A 1 3.75 -14.32 -3.38
C MET A 1 3.89 -12.84 -3.07
N LYS A 2 4.10 -11.95 -4.04
CA LYS A 2 4.27 -10.49 -3.79
C LYS A 2 3.26 -9.88 -2.80
N LYS A 3 1.97 -10.16 -2.96
CA LYS A 3 0.91 -9.69 -2.02
C LYS A 3 1.11 -10.19 -0.59
N GLN A 4 1.57 -11.43 -0.40
CA GLN A 4 1.77 -12.01 0.92
C GLN A 4 2.98 -11.41 1.63
N ILE A 5 4.08 -11.18 0.91
CA ILE A 5 5.26 -10.50 1.45
C ILE A 5 4.88 -9.10 1.94
N LEU A 6 4.11 -8.35 1.15
CA LEU A 6 3.61 -7.04 1.56
C LEU A 6 2.69 -7.10 2.78
N CYS A 7 1.85 -8.14 2.91
CA CYS A 7 1.04 -8.34 4.11
C CYS A 7 1.91 -8.62 5.35
N VAL A 8 2.93 -9.47 5.20
CA VAL A 8 3.86 -9.81 6.29
C VAL A 8 4.61 -8.56 6.78
N LEU A 9 5.16 -7.77 5.86
CA LEU A 9 5.88 -6.54 6.20
C LEU A 9 4.96 -5.42 6.73
N ARG A 10 3.66 -5.44 6.40
CA ARG A 10 2.68 -4.52 6.97
C ARG A 10 2.35 -4.85 8.42
N GLU A 11 2.27 -6.13 8.75
CA GLU A 11 1.93 -6.61 10.11
C GLU A 11 3.13 -6.54 11.05
N LEU A 12 4.31 -6.95 10.58
CA LEU A 12 5.50 -7.16 11.42
C LEU A 12 6.57 -6.08 11.24
N GLY A 13 6.39 -5.16 10.30
CA GLY A 13 7.35 -4.09 10.02
C GLY A 13 8.54 -4.57 9.19
N ALA A 14 9.73 -4.06 9.51
CA ALA A 14 10.95 -4.41 8.80
C ALA A 14 11.41 -5.82 9.20
N LEU A 15 11.69 -6.68 8.23
CA LEU A 15 12.11 -8.06 8.47
C LEU A 15 13.27 -8.46 7.57
N SER A 16 14.08 -9.41 8.04
CA SER A 16 15.12 -10.02 7.23
C SER A 16 14.49 -10.96 6.20
N ARG A 17 15.23 -11.26 5.14
CA ARG A 17 14.81 -12.24 4.12
C ARG A 17 14.49 -13.60 4.73
N SER A 18 15.27 -14.05 5.72
CA SER A 18 15.07 -15.33 6.41
C SER A 18 13.77 -15.35 7.22
N ASP A 19 13.47 -14.26 7.92
CA ASP A 19 12.24 -14.14 8.71
C ASP A 19 11.00 -14.09 7.81
N ILE A 20 11.09 -13.38 6.68
CA ILE A 20 10.02 -13.35 5.67
C ILE A 20 9.76 -14.77 5.15
N LEU A 21 10.81 -15.52 4.81
CA LEU A 21 10.68 -16.92 4.38
C LEU A 21 10.01 -17.77 5.45
N LEU A 22 10.45 -17.67 6.71
CA LEU A 22 9.89 -18.43 7.83
C LEU A 22 8.39 -18.16 7.99
N VAL A 23 8.00 -16.88 8.04
CA VAL A 23 6.60 -16.48 8.22
C VAL A 23 5.74 -16.92 7.05
N VAL A 24 6.25 -16.82 5.82
CA VAL A 24 5.53 -17.25 4.61
C VAL A 24 5.35 -18.77 4.58
N VAL A 25 6.41 -19.54 4.88
CA VAL A 25 6.35 -21.01 4.94
C VAL A 25 5.35 -21.48 6.00
N ALA A 26 5.36 -20.83 7.17
CA ALA A 26 4.42 -21.11 8.25
C ALA A 26 2.97 -20.76 7.87
N LYS A 27 2.72 -19.57 7.31
CA LYS A 27 1.36 -19.15 6.89
C LYS A 27 0.77 -20.07 5.82
N GLU A 28 1.60 -20.58 4.91
CA GLU A 28 1.15 -21.44 3.80
C GLU A 28 1.15 -22.94 4.16
N ASN A 29 1.53 -23.33 5.38
CA ASN A 29 1.69 -24.72 5.79
C ASN A 29 2.48 -25.56 4.76
N LEU A 30 3.57 -24.98 4.25
CA LEU A 30 4.33 -25.59 3.16
C LEU A 30 5.14 -26.79 3.66
N LYS A 31 5.08 -27.89 2.90
CA LYS A 31 5.95 -29.05 3.11
C LYS A 31 7.42 -28.68 2.84
N HIS A 32 8.35 -29.28 3.59
CA HIS A 32 9.79 -29.06 3.48
C HIS A 32 10.32 -29.16 2.04
N SER A 33 9.78 -30.09 1.24
CA SER A 33 10.20 -30.30 -0.16
C SER A 33 9.94 -29.11 -1.10
N LYS A 34 9.14 -28.12 -0.69
CA LYS A 34 8.84 -26.92 -1.49
C LYS A 34 9.53 -25.65 -0.99
N VAL A 35 10.23 -25.73 0.15
CA VAL A 35 10.84 -24.54 0.79
C VAL A 35 11.88 -23.90 -0.13
N GLU A 36 12.71 -24.69 -0.81
CA GLU A 36 13.75 -24.18 -1.70
C GLU A 36 13.15 -23.43 -2.92
N ALA A 37 12.07 -23.96 -3.50
CA ALA A 37 11.38 -23.31 -4.60
C ALA A 37 10.73 -21.98 -4.15
N ILE A 38 10.12 -21.97 -2.96
CA ILE A 38 9.49 -20.78 -2.40
C ILE A 38 10.52 -19.72 -2.03
N SER A 39 11.67 -20.15 -1.50
CA SER A 39 12.85 -19.32 -1.24
C SER A 39 13.26 -18.54 -2.50
N LYS A 40 13.43 -19.20 -3.65
CA LYS A 40 13.76 -18.54 -4.93
C LYS A 40 12.68 -17.55 -5.39
N ILE A 41 11.40 -17.89 -5.20
CA ILE A 41 10.28 -17.02 -5.56
C ILE A 41 10.24 -15.77 -4.66
N ILE A 42 10.57 -15.91 -3.38
CA ILE A 42 10.64 -14.80 -2.43
C ILE A 42 11.79 -13.87 -2.82
N ASP A 43 12.98 -14.41 -3.11
CA ASP A 43 14.14 -13.60 -3.53
C ASP A 43 13.80 -12.74 -4.74
N TRP A 44 13.27 -13.37 -5.79
CA TRP A 44 12.81 -12.66 -6.98
C TRP A 44 11.73 -11.61 -6.67
N SER A 45 10.77 -11.94 -5.79
CA SER A 45 9.69 -11.00 -5.42
C SER A 45 10.20 -9.80 -4.62
N LEU A 46 11.20 -10.00 -3.76
CA LEU A 46 11.83 -8.93 -2.96
C LEU A 46 12.61 -7.99 -3.88
N GLU A 47 13.42 -8.53 -4.79
CA GLU A 47 14.14 -7.74 -5.80
C GLU A 47 13.19 -6.91 -6.65
N GLN A 48 12.11 -7.52 -7.16
CA GLN A 48 11.10 -6.80 -7.94
C GLN A 48 10.38 -5.74 -7.13
N GLY A 49 10.12 -5.99 -5.83
CA GLY A 49 9.50 -5.02 -4.94
C GLY A 49 10.41 -3.81 -4.65
N VAL A 50 11.71 -4.03 -4.51
CA VAL A 50 12.71 -2.96 -4.34
C VAL A 50 12.84 -2.15 -5.62
N GLN A 51 12.96 -2.81 -6.78
CA GLN A 51 13.02 -2.15 -8.08
C GLN A 51 11.78 -1.29 -8.36
N SER A 52 10.60 -1.75 -7.96
CA SER A 52 9.35 -0.99 -8.12
C SER A 52 9.14 0.11 -7.06
N GLY A 53 10.04 0.27 -6.09
CA GLY A 53 9.92 1.22 -4.98
C GLY A 53 8.82 0.87 -3.97
N GLU A 54 8.24 -0.33 -4.03
CA GLU A 54 7.23 -0.80 -3.08
C GLU A 54 7.85 -1.29 -1.79
N LEU A 55 9.07 -1.79 -1.88
CA LEU A 55 9.91 -2.22 -0.76
C LEU A 55 11.16 -1.36 -0.69
N GLN A 56 11.69 -1.24 0.51
CA GLN A 56 12.99 -0.63 0.76
C GLN A 56 13.87 -1.67 1.45
N LEU A 57 15.09 -1.85 0.93
CA LEU A 57 16.14 -2.61 1.59
C LEU A 57 17.04 -1.62 2.33
N ASP A 58 17.24 -1.83 3.62
CA ASP A 58 18.15 -1.01 4.41
C ASP A 58 19.60 -1.53 4.33
N SER A 59 20.54 -0.79 4.92
CA SER A 59 21.95 -1.19 4.98
C SER A 59 22.23 -2.39 5.89
N THR A 60 21.28 -2.80 6.73
CA THR A 60 21.37 -3.97 7.61
C THR A 60 20.83 -5.25 6.97
N GLY A 61 20.28 -5.16 5.75
CA GLY A 61 19.70 -6.29 5.02
C GLY A 61 18.23 -6.55 5.36
N MET A 62 17.56 -5.60 6.01
CA MET A 62 16.14 -5.67 6.38
C MET A 62 15.28 -5.06 5.28
N TYR A 63 14.20 -5.74 4.93
CA TYR A 63 13.18 -5.27 4.00
C TYR A 63 12.04 -4.61 4.76
N SER A 64 11.63 -3.43 4.33
CA SER A 64 10.45 -2.72 4.85
C SER A 64 9.56 -2.26 3.71
N ILE A 65 8.33 -1.83 4.04
CA ILE A 65 7.47 -1.16 3.05
C ILE A 65 8.11 0.17 2.65
N GLY A 66 8.16 0.45 1.35
CA GLY A 66 8.64 1.70 0.82
C GLY A 66 7.78 2.87 1.29
N LYS A 67 8.43 3.95 1.76
CA LYS A 67 7.77 5.16 2.29
C LYS A 67 6.78 5.80 1.30
N GLU A 68 6.97 5.60 0.00
CA GLU A 68 6.04 6.07 -1.03
C GLU A 68 4.71 5.30 -1.01
N LEU A 69 4.76 3.97 -0.84
CA LEU A 69 3.57 3.13 -0.73
C LEU A 69 2.84 3.38 0.59
N GLU A 70 3.58 3.53 1.69
CA GLU A 70 3.02 3.88 2.99
C GLU A 70 2.27 5.22 2.92
N ARG A 71 2.86 6.26 2.31
CA ARG A 71 2.18 7.56 2.09
C ARG A 71 0.94 7.46 1.21
N LYS A 72 0.90 6.54 0.23
CA LYS A 72 -0.30 6.31 -0.60
C LYS A 72 -1.42 5.65 0.22
N VAL A 73 -1.09 4.64 1.01
CA VAL A 73 -2.06 3.91 1.86
C VAL A 73 -2.59 4.78 3.00
N SER A 74 -1.74 5.60 3.64
CA SER A 74 -2.17 6.54 4.70
C SER A 74 -3.08 7.66 4.21
N LYS A 75 -3.12 7.96 2.90
CA LYS A 75 -4.05 8.95 2.34
C LYS A 75 -5.44 8.38 2.07
N GLU A 76 -5.55 7.07 1.88
CA GLU A 76 -6.85 6.38 1.66
C GLU A 76 -7.56 6.06 2.98
N THR A 77 -6.83 6.08 4.11
CA THR A 77 -7.35 5.91 5.47
C THR A 77 -7.24 7.16 6.34
N LYS A 78 -7.13 8.35 5.74
CA LYS A 78 -7.64 9.57 6.40
C LYS A 78 -9.16 9.55 6.37
N ARG A 79 -9.77 8.59 7.08
CA ARG A 79 -11.00 8.91 7.80
C ARG A 79 -10.58 10.08 8.69
N PRO A 80 -11.17 11.27 8.57
CA PRO A 80 -10.92 12.32 9.54
C PRO A 80 -11.11 11.66 10.91
N ALA A 81 -10.12 11.79 11.80
CA ALA A 81 -10.34 11.47 13.20
C ALA A 81 -11.69 12.09 13.57
N PRO A 82 -12.61 11.38 14.25
CA PRO A 82 -13.81 12.04 14.75
C PRO A 82 -13.30 13.25 15.51
N ALA A 83 -13.58 14.44 14.96
CA ALA A 83 -13.29 15.68 15.62
C ALA A 83 -13.97 15.51 16.97
N LYS A 84 -13.18 15.36 18.04
CA LYS A 84 -13.73 15.41 19.39
C LYS A 84 -14.54 16.70 19.40
N ALA A 85 -15.85 16.54 19.52
CA ALA A 85 -16.76 17.64 19.68
C ALA A 85 -16.42 18.28 21.02
N THR A 86 -15.50 19.24 21.00
CA THR A 86 -15.37 20.23 22.06
C THR A 86 -16.64 21.05 22.00
N LYS A 87 -17.61 20.60 22.78
CA LYS A 87 -18.80 21.36 23.15
C LYS A 87 -18.33 22.76 23.56
N LYS A 88 -18.79 23.77 22.82
CA LYS A 88 -18.84 25.15 23.31
C LYS A 88 -19.57 25.12 24.65
N THR A 89 -18.86 25.35 25.74
CA THR A 89 -19.45 25.81 26.99
C THR A 89 -18.81 27.15 27.30
N THR A 90 -19.53 28.20 26.91
CA THR A 90 -19.38 29.55 27.40
C THR A 90 -19.67 29.55 28.90
N GLY A 91 -18.64 29.76 29.72
CA GLY A 91 -18.75 30.04 31.14
C GLY A 91 -17.52 30.85 31.55
N LYS A 92 -17.73 32.11 31.91
CA LYS A 92 -16.73 33.06 32.43
C LYS A 92 -15.94 32.42 33.58
N ALA A 93 -14.61 32.51 33.52
CA ALA A 93 -13.73 32.47 34.68
C ALA A 93 -12.55 33.41 34.41
N GLU A 94 -12.22 34.21 35.41
CA GLU A 94 -11.45 35.45 35.33
C GLU A 94 -9.99 35.28 34.89
N THR A 95 -9.55 36.28 34.13
CA THR A 95 -8.18 36.47 33.64
C THR A 95 -7.30 37.02 34.77
N LEU A 96 -6.41 36.21 35.33
CA LEU A 96 -5.25 36.69 36.09
C LEU A 96 -4.05 36.81 35.14
N GLN A 97 -3.91 37.97 34.51
CA GLN A 97 -2.59 38.56 34.19
C GLN A 97 -2.19 39.47 35.37
N PRO A 98 -0.91 39.83 35.65
CA PRO A 98 0.16 40.10 34.67
C PRO A 98 1.64 39.89 35.11
N LEU A 99 2.58 40.09 34.18
CA LEU A 99 3.75 40.97 34.37
C LEU A 99 4.40 41.25 33.01
N GLN A 100 4.25 42.50 32.55
CA GLN A 100 4.94 43.08 31.39
C GLN A 100 6.44 43.31 31.73
N PRO A 101 7.35 43.49 30.73
CA PRO A 101 7.58 44.84 30.23
C PRO A 101 7.86 44.97 28.71
N VAL A 102 7.06 45.84 28.09
CA VAL A 102 7.32 46.90 27.08
C VAL A 102 8.67 46.92 26.32
N LYS A 103 8.62 46.94 24.97
CA LYS A 103 8.83 48.14 24.12
C LYS A 103 8.74 47.82 22.62
N THR A 104 7.98 48.68 21.95
CA THR A 104 7.62 48.69 20.53
C THR A 104 8.76 49.19 19.63
N LYS A 105 8.70 48.83 18.34
CA LYS A 105 9.11 49.75 17.26
C LYS A 105 7.92 49.96 16.30
N PRO A 106 7.49 51.21 16.05
CA PRO A 106 6.43 51.53 15.09
C PRO A 106 7.05 51.79 13.72
N GLY A 107 6.55 51.20 12.62
CA GLY A 107 7.08 51.62 11.31
C GLY A 107 6.84 50.83 10.04
N GLU A 108 5.95 49.83 9.95
CA GLU A 108 5.67 49.22 8.64
C GLU A 108 4.17 49.13 8.32
N LYS A 109 3.70 50.16 7.61
CA LYS A 109 2.41 50.22 6.95
C LYS A 109 2.51 49.41 5.65
N ILE A 110 1.97 48.20 5.60
CA ILE A 110 1.68 47.55 4.31
C ILE A 110 0.21 47.76 3.99
N SER A 111 0.01 48.73 3.12
CA SER A 111 -1.24 49.19 2.55
C SER A 111 -1.51 48.45 1.23
N LYS A 112 -2.80 48.24 0.92
CA LYS A 112 -3.41 47.87 -0.39
C LYS A 112 -3.29 46.39 -0.76
N LYS A 113 -4.25 45.73 -1.41
CA LYS A 113 -5.62 46.03 -1.86
C LYS A 113 -6.27 44.69 -2.25
N VAL A 114 -7.58 44.64 -2.06
CA VAL A 114 -8.62 43.74 -2.59
C VAL A 114 -8.29 43.04 -3.92
N SER A 115 -8.51 41.72 -3.98
CA SER A 115 -8.93 41.02 -5.21
C SER A 115 -10.11 40.11 -4.88
N LYS A 116 -11.32 40.59 -5.23
CA LYS A 116 -12.53 39.78 -5.36
C LYS A 116 -12.35 38.89 -6.59
N ILE A 117 -12.52 37.58 -6.49
CA ILE A 117 -12.67 36.70 -7.67
C ILE A 117 -14.12 36.18 -7.68
N PRO A 118 -14.96 36.66 -8.62
CA PRO A 118 -16.32 36.16 -8.80
C PRO A 118 -16.37 34.93 -9.73
N SER A 119 -17.30 34.02 -9.38
CA SER A 119 -18.09 33.09 -10.22
C SER A 119 -17.50 32.55 -11.53
N LYS A 120 -17.46 31.22 -11.67
CA LYS A 120 -17.92 30.53 -12.89
C LYS A 120 -18.43 29.11 -12.57
N LYS A 121 -19.74 28.91 -12.77
CA LYS A 121 -20.36 27.59 -13.00
C LYS A 121 -19.63 26.91 -14.16
N ASN A 122 -19.19 25.66 -13.98
CA ASN A 122 -18.88 24.79 -15.11
C ASN A 122 -19.64 23.47 -14.93
N LYS A 123 -20.87 23.44 -15.44
CA LYS A 123 -21.64 22.22 -15.65
C LYS A 123 -21.38 21.81 -17.10
N LEU A 124 -20.71 20.68 -17.32
CA LEU A 124 -20.74 20.00 -18.62
C LEU A 124 -21.30 18.58 -18.41
N PRO A 125 -22.37 18.21 -19.15
CA PRO A 125 -23.06 16.94 -18.98
C PRO A 125 -22.34 15.85 -19.76
N ILE A 126 -22.12 14.70 -19.14
CA ILE A 126 -21.68 13.51 -19.88
C ILE A 126 -22.67 12.39 -19.56
N ASN A 127 -23.78 12.42 -20.29
CA ASN A 127 -24.47 11.20 -20.69
C ASN A 127 -23.47 10.37 -21.52
N ARG A 128 -23.04 9.22 -21.02
CA ARG A 128 -22.48 8.17 -21.88
C ARG A 128 -23.07 6.82 -21.53
N THR A 129 -24.16 6.54 -22.23
CA THR A 129 -24.60 5.26 -22.79
C THR A 129 -24.06 3.97 -22.14
N ARG A 130 -24.98 3.17 -21.58
CA ARG A 130 -24.76 1.75 -21.27
C ARG A 130 -24.51 1.01 -22.59
N ARG A 131 -23.27 0.55 -22.83
CA ARG A 131 -23.03 -0.53 -23.79
C ARG A 131 -23.27 -1.87 -23.07
N ALA A 132 -24.47 -2.42 -23.25
CA ALA A 132 -24.61 -3.87 -23.22
C ALA A 132 -24.15 -4.38 -24.59
N MET A 133 -23.05 -5.14 -24.66
CA MET A 133 -22.70 -5.91 -25.85
C MET A 133 -21.95 -7.18 -25.44
N GLY A 134 -22.64 -8.32 -25.53
CA GLY A 134 -22.04 -9.64 -25.67
C GLY A 134 -21.86 -10.41 -24.36
N LYS A 135 -22.66 -11.46 -24.18
CA LYS A 135 -22.25 -12.60 -23.36
C LYS A 135 -20.96 -13.16 -23.97
N PRO A 136 -19.89 -13.41 -23.20
CA PRO A 136 -18.66 -13.98 -23.74
C PRO A 136 -18.94 -15.34 -24.40
N LYS A 137 -18.37 -15.57 -25.58
CA LYS A 137 -18.41 -16.88 -26.28
C LYS A 137 -17.89 -17.98 -25.33
N PRO A 138 -18.50 -19.17 -25.28
CA PRO A 138 -17.95 -20.29 -24.53
C PRO A 138 -16.62 -20.70 -25.18
N MET A 139 -15.53 -20.61 -24.43
CA MET A 139 -14.24 -21.16 -24.86
C MET A 139 -14.30 -22.68 -24.78
N GLN A 140 -13.96 -23.36 -25.88
CA GLN A 140 -13.79 -24.80 -25.94
C GLN A 140 -12.78 -25.24 -24.87
N LYS A 141 -13.19 -26.17 -24.01
CA LYS A 141 -12.27 -26.81 -23.05
C LYS A 141 -11.24 -27.63 -23.84
N PRO A 142 -9.95 -27.59 -23.48
CA PRO A 142 -8.96 -28.45 -24.09
C PRO A 142 -9.29 -29.92 -23.79
N THR A 143 -9.34 -30.74 -24.84
CA THR A 143 -9.49 -32.19 -24.72
C THR A 143 -8.27 -32.77 -23.98
N PRO A 144 -8.45 -33.71 -23.05
CA PRO A 144 -7.32 -34.31 -22.33
C PRO A 144 -6.50 -35.18 -23.29
N LYS A 145 -5.19 -34.89 -23.39
CA LYS A 145 -4.23 -35.76 -24.07
C LYS A 145 -4.23 -37.13 -23.39
N LYS A 146 -4.57 -38.19 -24.13
CA LYS A 146 -4.33 -39.57 -23.73
C LYS A 146 -2.83 -39.75 -23.49
N ARG A 147 -2.45 -40.10 -22.25
CA ARG A 147 -1.06 -40.45 -21.90
C ARG A 147 -0.81 -41.90 -22.31
N THR A 148 -0.04 -42.11 -23.36
CA THR A 148 0.45 -43.45 -23.71
C THR A 148 1.50 -43.85 -22.68
N GLN A 149 1.26 -44.94 -21.95
CA GLN A 149 2.31 -45.59 -21.15
C GLN A 149 3.32 -46.19 -22.14
N ARG A 150 4.56 -45.69 -22.16
CA ARG A 150 5.67 -46.43 -22.77
C ARG A 150 6.06 -47.53 -21.79
N LYS A 151 5.90 -48.78 -22.23
CA LYS A 151 6.44 -49.99 -21.62
C LYS A 151 7.96 -49.86 -21.67
N VAL A 152 8.60 -49.57 -20.54
CA VAL A 152 10.05 -49.80 -20.40
C VAL A 152 10.17 -51.28 -20.10
N LYS A 153 10.80 -52.03 -21.01
CA LYS A 153 11.32 -53.35 -20.72
C LYS A 153 12.61 -53.14 -19.95
N ASP A 154 12.71 -53.81 -18.81
CA ASP A 154 13.99 -54.08 -18.17
C ASP A 154 14.85 -54.89 -19.15
N GLU A 155 16.07 -54.42 -19.40
CA GLU A 155 17.21 -55.25 -19.80
C GLU A 155 18.48 -54.73 -19.11
N ASP A 156 18.95 -55.57 -18.18
CA ASP A 156 20.31 -56.04 -17.87
C ASP A 156 21.53 -55.08 -17.73
N ASP A 157 22.20 -55.29 -16.59
CA ASP A 157 23.62 -55.12 -16.24
C ASP A 157 24.52 -54.22 -17.11
N ASN A 158 24.82 -53.02 -16.58
CA ASN A 158 26.18 -52.45 -16.45
C ASN A 158 26.17 -51.27 -15.47
#